data_AF-B7UC40-F1
#
_entry.id   AF-B7UC40-F1
#
_cell.length_a   1.000
_cell.length_b   1.000
_cell.length_c   1.000
_cell.angle_alpha   90.00
_cell.angle_beta   90.00
_cell.angle_gamma   90.00
#
_symmetry.space_group_name_H-M   'P 1'
#
loop_
_entity.id
_entity.type
_entity.pdbx_description
1 polymer ?
#
loop_
_entity_poly.entity_id
_entity_poly.type
_entity_poly.pdbx_seq_one_letter_code
_entity_poly.pdbx_strand_id
1 'polypeptide(L)'
;TNCYTSNEWNQTVCADNKKCASNCALDGADYKATYGITASGNSLQLKFVTKGSYSTNIGSRTYLMKDDTTYEMFKLAPNLEFTFDVDLSNLPCGLNGALYFVSMDADGGLKKYSTNKAGAKYGAGYCDAQCPRDLKFINGEGNVEGWTQSSNDQNAGVGGHGSCCSEMDIWEA
;
A
#
# COMPACT_ATOMS: atom_id res chain seq x y z
N THR A 1 8.88 -19.45 -4.13
CA THR A 1 9.39 -18.70 -5.29
C THR A 1 8.69 -17.38 -5.37
N ASN A 2 9.43 -16.29 -5.56
CA ASN A 2 8.83 -14.96 -5.61
C ASN A 2 8.18 -14.71 -6.97
N CYS A 3 6.99 -14.12 -6.95
CA CYS A 3 6.38 -13.53 -8.14
C CYS A 3 6.99 -12.18 -8.51
N TYR A 4 7.46 -11.44 -7.51
CA TYR A 4 8.08 -10.14 -7.66
C TYR A 4 9.30 -10.05 -6.74
N THR A 5 10.45 -9.64 -7.27
CA THR A 5 11.68 -9.43 -6.48
C THR A 5 12.35 -8.15 -6.93
N SER A 6 12.78 -7.32 -5.99
CA SER A 6 13.33 -6.00 -6.26
C SER A 6 12.35 -5.18 -7.09
N ASN A 7 12.59 -4.96 -8.38
CA ASN A 7 11.74 -4.20 -9.28
C ASN A 7 11.19 -5.03 -10.45
N GLU A 8 11.27 -6.37 -10.40
CA GLU A 8 10.91 -7.26 -11.51
C GLU A 8 9.86 -8.31 -11.15
N TRP A 9 8.97 -8.58 -12.10
CA TRP A 9 8.07 -9.74 -12.08
C TRP A 9 8.75 -10.98 -12.66
N ASN A 10 8.52 -12.14 -12.05
CA ASN A 10 8.90 -13.43 -12.61
C ASN A 10 7.96 -13.79 -13.77
N GLN A 11 8.44 -13.62 -15.01
CA GLN A 11 7.65 -13.80 -16.23
C GLN A 11 7.15 -15.23 -16.45
N THR A 12 7.79 -16.24 -15.84
CA THR A 12 7.31 -17.63 -15.91
C THR A 12 6.05 -17.82 -15.05
N VAL A 13 5.98 -17.15 -13.90
CA VAL A 13 4.84 -17.20 -12.98
C VAL A 13 3.75 -16.20 -13.37
N CYS A 14 4.17 -15.01 -13.82
CA CYS A 14 3.35 -13.86 -14.18
C CYS A 14 3.48 -13.54 -15.67
N ALA A 15 3.02 -14.45 -16.54
CA ALA A 15 3.07 -14.25 -17.99
C ALA A 15 2.06 -13.19 -18.49
N ASP A 16 1.00 -12.96 -17.73
CA ASP A 16 -0.03 -11.95 -17.98
C ASP A 16 -0.69 -11.55 -16.65
N ASN A 17 -1.47 -10.46 -16.66
CA ASN A 17 -2.07 -9.87 -15.46
C ASN A 17 -2.93 -10.88 -14.67
N LYS A 18 -3.73 -11.69 -15.38
CA LYS A 18 -4.66 -12.66 -14.77
C LYS A 18 -3.95 -13.88 -14.19
N LYS A 19 -2.99 -14.46 -14.93
CA LYS A 19 -2.17 -15.56 -14.42
C LYS A 19 -1.35 -15.13 -13.22
N CYS A 20 -0.83 -13.90 -13.23
CA CYS A 20 -0.08 -13.40 -12.09
C CYS A 20 -0.94 -13.37 -10.82
N ALA A 21 -2.15 -12.81 -10.87
CA ALA A 21 -3.06 -12.84 -9.73
C ALA A 21 -3.48 -14.26 -9.30
N SER A 22 -3.59 -15.19 -10.24
CA SER A 22 -3.97 -16.58 -9.93
C SER A 22 -2.82 -17.40 -9.32
N ASN A 23 -1.58 -17.09 -9.68
CA ASN A 23 -0.39 -17.87 -9.30
C ASN A 23 0.36 -17.28 -8.10
N CYS A 24 0.00 -16.09 -7.66
CA CYS A 24 0.70 -15.33 -6.64
C CYS A 24 -0.19 -15.04 -5.43
N ALA A 25 0.44 -14.79 -4.29
CA ALA A 25 -0.23 -14.39 -3.07
C ALA A 25 0.53 -13.27 -2.38
N LEU A 26 -0.20 -12.44 -1.64
CA LEU A 26 0.37 -11.59 -0.59
C LEU A 26 0.43 -12.41 0.70
N ASP A 27 1.45 -12.18 1.51
CA ASP A 27 1.66 -12.86 2.79
C ASP A 27 1.60 -11.87 3.95
N GLY A 28 1.69 -12.37 5.17
CA GLY A 28 1.74 -11.57 6.38
C GLY A 28 2.98 -10.68 6.46
N ALA A 29 2.89 -9.66 7.32
CA ALA A 29 3.95 -8.70 7.53
C ALA A 29 4.51 -8.81 8.96
N ASP A 30 5.84 -8.92 9.08
CA ASP A 30 6.53 -8.64 10.34
C ASP A 30 6.68 -7.12 10.50
N TYR A 31 5.63 -6.49 11.06
CA TYR A 31 5.52 -5.06 11.23
C TYR A 31 6.76 -4.45 11.90
N LYS A 32 7.25 -5.05 12.99
CA LYS A 32 8.32 -4.45 13.78
C LYS A 32 9.71 -4.71 13.19
N ALA A 33 10.06 -5.97 12.91
CA ALA A 33 11.43 -6.30 12.54
C ALA A 33 11.75 -5.97 11.08
N THR A 34 10.76 -6.09 10.19
CA THR A 34 10.96 -5.81 8.76
C THR A 34 10.62 -4.37 8.41
N TYR A 35 9.48 -3.86 8.89
CA TYR A 35 8.97 -2.55 8.48
C TYR A 35 9.27 -1.42 9.48
N GLY A 36 9.62 -1.74 10.74
CA GLY A 36 9.85 -0.72 11.78
C GLY A 36 8.56 0.00 12.17
N ILE A 37 7.42 -0.68 12.05
CA ILE A 37 6.11 -0.19 12.46
C ILE A 37 5.82 -0.70 13.87
N THR A 38 5.47 0.21 14.77
CA THR A 38 5.07 -0.14 16.15
C THR A 38 3.88 0.69 16.59
N ALA A 39 3.03 0.09 17.41
CA ALA A 39 1.87 0.75 17.99
C ALA A 39 1.81 0.52 19.50
N SER A 40 1.35 1.52 20.25
CA SER A 40 1.15 1.45 21.69
C SER A 40 0.01 2.39 22.09
N GLY A 41 -1.07 1.86 22.66
CA GLY A 41 -2.26 2.65 22.95
C GLY A 41 -2.86 3.27 21.68
N ASN A 42 -2.93 4.59 21.65
CA ASN A 42 -3.41 5.39 20.51
C ASN A 42 -2.28 5.94 19.61
N SER A 43 -1.03 5.53 19.82
CA SER A 43 0.13 5.99 19.05
C SER A 43 0.59 4.95 18.03
N LEU A 44 0.91 5.40 16.81
CA LEU A 44 1.53 4.65 15.74
C LEU A 44 2.84 5.33 15.35
N GLN A 45 3.95 4.58 15.37
CA GLN A 45 5.26 5.04 14.91
C GLN A 45 5.65 4.29 13.64
N LEU A 46 6.03 5.05 12.61
CA LEU A 46 6.51 4.55 11.32
C LEU A 46 7.97 4.96 11.13
N LYS A 47 8.88 3.99 11.03
CA LYS A 47 10.29 4.26 10.77
C LYS A 47 10.57 4.34 9.26
N PHE A 48 11.36 5.31 8.84
CA PHE A 48 11.68 5.47 7.42
C PHE A 48 12.57 4.35 6.86
N VAL A 49 13.67 3.98 7.54
CA VAL A 49 14.56 2.91 7.08
C VAL A 49 14.70 1.82 8.14
N THR A 50 14.38 0.59 7.77
CA THR A 50 14.52 -0.60 8.63
C THR A 50 15.39 -1.63 7.94
N LYS A 51 16.57 -1.91 8.52
CA LYS A 51 17.54 -2.87 7.99
C LYS A 51 17.35 -4.20 8.71
N GLY A 52 16.87 -5.21 7.97
CA GLY A 52 16.79 -6.59 8.44
C GLY A 52 18.02 -7.40 8.04
N SER A 53 17.99 -8.71 8.32
CA SER A 53 19.12 -9.61 8.01
C SER A 53 19.33 -9.85 6.51
N TYR A 54 18.28 -9.75 5.70
CA TYR A 54 18.31 -10.10 4.27
C TYR A 54 17.78 -9.00 3.34
N SER A 55 17.25 -7.92 3.90
CA SER A 55 16.62 -6.83 3.13
C SER A 55 16.66 -5.52 3.91
N THR A 56 16.44 -4.42 3.21
CA THR A 56 16.23 -3.09 3.80
C THR A 56 14.90 -2.55 3.31
N ASN A 57 13.99 -2.24 4.23
CA ASN A 57 12.71 -1.60 3.95
C ASN A 57 12.86 -0.07 3.98
N ILE A 58 12.16 0.61 3.06
CA ILE A 58 12.09 2.07 2.94
C ILE A 58 10.62 2.51 2.97
N GLY A 59 10.26 3.32 3.96
CA GLY A 59 8.92 3.83 4.14
C GLY A 59 7.87 2.77 4.48
N SER A 60 6.62 3.21 4.58
CA SER A 60 5.46 2.35 4.80
C SER A 60 4.18 3.13 4.50
N ARG A 61 3.14 2.43 4.05
CA ARG A 61 1.76 2.94 3.98
C ARG A 61 0.86 1.98 4.75
N THR A 62 0.03 2.51 5.63
CA THR A 62 -0.84 1.73 6.52
C THR A 62 -2.25 2.28 6.50
N TYR A 63 -3.24 1.42 6.74
CA TYR A 63 -4.65 1.79 6.80
C TYR A 63 -5.21 1.44 8.19
N LEU A 64 -6.12 2.26 8.69
CA LEU A 64 -6.84 1.95 9.91
C LEU A 64 -7.87 0.84 9.63
N MET A 65 -7.85 -0.20 10.45
CA MET A 65 -8.75 -1.35 10.33
C MET A 65 -9.90 -1.20 11.32
N LYS A 66 -11.12 -1.51 10.88
CA LYS A 66 -12.28 -1.67 11.76
C LYS A 66 -12.27 -3.03 12.44
N ASP A 67 -11.98 -4.05 11.64
CA ASP A 67 -11.87 -5.45 12.02
C ASP A 67 -10.82 -6.14 11.13
N ASP A 68 -10.62 -7.45 11.30
CA ASP A 68 -9.63 -8.24 10.56
C ASP A 68 -9.79 -8.20 9.03
N THR A 69 -10.95 -7.79 8.50
CA THR A 69 -11.30 -7.93 7.09
C THR A 69 -11.83 -6.67 6.43
N THR A 70 -12.01 -5.58 7.18
CA THR A 70 -12.52 -4.31 6.64
C THR A 70 -11.78 -3.09 7.22
N TYR A 71 -11.56 -2.09 6.36
CA TYR A 71 -11.04 -0.79 6.75
C TYR A 71 -12.05 -0.02 7.60
N GLU A 72 -11.54 0.83 8.49
CA GLU A 72 -12.37 1.82 9.16
C GLU A 72 -12.73 2.93 8.16
N MET A 73 -14.03 3.11 7.93
CA MET A 73 -14.53 4.03 6.91
C MET A 73 -15.02 5.32 7.55
N PHE A 74 -14.46 6.43 7.11
CA PHE A 74 -14.84 7.76 7.58
C PHE A 74 -15.74 8.44 6.56
N LYS A 75 -16.86 9.00 7.05
CA LYS A 75 -17.71 9.89 6.27
C LYS A 75 -17.47 11.32 6.71
N LEU A 76 -16.51 11.98 6.08
CA LEU A 76 -16.25 13.39 6.30
C LEU A 76 -17.44 14.20 5.75
N ALA A 77 -18.24 14.75 6.65
CA ALA A 77 -19.47 15.48 6.34
C ALA A 77 -19.44 16.86 7.00
N PRO A 78 -20.31 17.81 6.59
CA PRO A 78 -20.43 19.08 7.29
C PRO A 78 -20.66 18.88 8.79
N ASN A 79 -20.00 19.69 9.61
CA ASN A 79 -20.02 19.64 11.09
C ASN A 79 -19.35 18.40 11.73
N LEU A 80 -18.43 17.74 11.03
CA LEU A 80 -17.54 16.73 11.61
C LEU A 80 -16.11 17.28 11.67
N GLU A 81 -15.44 17.06 12.79
CA GLU A 81 -14.05 17.43 13.00
C GLU A 81 -13.18 16.16 13.09
N PHE A 82 -12.03 16.17 12.41
CA PHE A 82 -11.01 15.14 12.52
C PHE A 82 -9.75 15.76 13.11
N THR A 83 -9.24 15.16 14.18
CA THR A 83 -8.07 15.66 14.92
C THR A 83 -7.10 14.53 15.22
N PHE A 84 -5.81 14.83 15.22
CA PHE A 84 -4.76 13.91 15.63
C PHE A 84 -3.55 14.69 16.13
N ASP A 85 -2.74 14.04 16.96
CA ASP A 85 -1.43 14.55 17.39
C ASP A 85 -0.34 13.95 16.49
N VAL A 86 0.69 14.74 16.19
CA VAL A 86 1.82 14.30 15.37
C VAL A 86 3.15 14.84 15.90
N ASP A 87 4.17 13.98 15.89
CA ASP A 87 5.55 14.35 16.21
C ASP A 87 6.43 14.18 14.96
N LEU A 88 6.88 15.30 14.41
CA LEU A 88 7.78 15.38 13.24
C LEU A 88 9.21 15.75 13.62
N SER A 89 9.56 15.77 14.91
CA SER A 89 10.87 16.21 15.40
C SER A 89 12.05 15.45 14.78
N ASN A 90 11.81 14.23 14.28
CA ASN A 90 12.80 13.37 13.63
C ASN A 90 12.57 13.20 12.11
N LEU A 91 11.74 14.04 11.49
CA LEU A 91 11.46 14.01 10.06
C LEU A 91 12.24 15.14 9.34
N PRO A 92 13.42 14.87 8.77
CA PRO A 92 14.21 15.88 8.06
C PRO A 92 13.62 16.23 6.68
N CYS A 93 14.15 17.29 6.07
CA CYS A 93 13.78 17.71 4.72
C CYS A 93 13.86 16.57 3.69
N GLY A 94 12.89 16.54 2.76
CA GLY A 94 12.82 15.55 1.70
C GLY A 94 12.06 14.27 2.06
N LEU A 95 11.56 14.16 3.31
CA LEU A 95 10.59 13.15 3.72
C LEU A 95 9.20 13.76 3.85
N ASN A 96 8.19 12.91 3.83
CA ASN A 96 6.80 13.28 4.05
C ASN A 96 6.16 12.29 5.02
N GLY A 97 5.70 12.79 6.16
CA GLY A 97 4.81 12.07 7.07
C GLY A 97 3.37 12.43 6.73
N ALA A 98 2.66 11.52 6.07
CA ALA A 98 1.34 11.80 5.54
C ALA A 98 0.20 11.12 6.33
N LEU A 99 -0.89 11.86 6.56
CA LEU A 99 -2.18 11.35 7.01
C LEU A 99 -3.26 11.94 6.11
N TYR A 100 -3.97 11.07 5.39
CA TYR A 100 -4.91 11.46 4.36
C TYR A 100 -6.03 10.43 4.21
N PHE A 101 -7.07 10.80 3.49
CA PHE A 101 -8.21 9.93 3.17
C PHE A 101 -8.29 9.70 1.67
N VAL A 102 -8.53 8.44 1.28
CA VAL A 102 -8.80 8.04 -0.10
C VAL A 102 -10.11 7.26 -0.19
N SER A 103 -10.77 7.34 -1.33
CA SER A 103 -12.07 6.68 -1.57
C SER A 103 -11.91 5.21 -2.00
N MET A 104 -11.19 4.41 -1.19
CA MET A 104 -11.04 2.97 -1.37
C MET A 104 -12.31 2.21 -0.97
N ASP A 105 -12.50 1.01 -1.52
CA ASP A 105 -13.53 0.08 -1.06
C ASP A 105 -13.17 -0.47 0.34
N ALA A 106 -14.14 -0.52 1.25
CA ALA A 106 -13.92 -0.94 2.65
C ALA A 106 -13.35 -2.36 2.80
N ASP A 107 -13.60 -3.25 1.83
CA ASP A 107 -13.09 -4.62 1.80
C ASP A 107 -11.83 -4.77 0.92
N GLY A 108 -11.22 -3.66 0.51
CA GLY A 108 -10.08 -3.63 -0.40
C GLY A 108 -10.42 -4.07 -1.83
N GLY A 109 -11.71 -4.03 -2.20
CA GLY A 109 -12.22 -4.43 -3.52
C GLY A 109 -12.53 -5.93 -3.64
N LEU A 110 -12.58 -6.66 -2.53
CA LEU A 110 -12.77 -8.11 -2.50
C LEU A 110 -14.11 -8.55 -3.10
N LYS A 111 -15.20 -7.82 -2.84
CA LYS A 111 -16.51 -8.09 -3.47
C LYS A 111 -16.58 -7.70 -4.94
N LYS A 112 -15.85 -6.66 -5.33
CA LYS A 112 -15.89 -6.09 -6.69
C LYS A 112 -15.06 -6.92 -7.66
N TYR A 113 -13.92 -7.44 -7.22
CA TYR A 113 -12.96 -8.16 -8.04
C TYR A 113 -12.80 -9.59 -7.55
N SER A 114 -13.44 -10.53 -8.24
CA SER A 114 -13.54 -11.93 -7.78
C SER A 114 -12.19 -12.64 -7.63
N THR A 115 -11.15 -12.18 -8.33
CA THR A 115 -9.76 -12.68 -8.23
C THR A 115 -8.97 -12.05 -7.07
N ASN A 116 -9.43 -10.92 -6.52
CA ASN A 116 -8.88 -10.40 -5.27
C ASN A 116 -9.36 -11.27 -4.10
N LYS A 117 -8.48 -12.15 -3.61
CA LYS A 117 -8.74 -12.99 -2.44
C LYS A 117 -8.08 -12.47 -1.15
N ALA A 118 -7.31 -11.39 -1.25
CA ALA A 118 -6.55 -10.82 -0.14
C ALA A 118 -7.40 -9.78 0.62
N GLY A 119 -7.99 -8.82 -0.10
CA GLY A 119 -8.86 -7.79 0.47
C GLY A 119 -8.16 -6.88 1.50
N ALA A 120 -8.96 -6.19 2.30
CA ALA A 120 -8.47 -5.17 3.24
C ALA A 120 -7.48 -5.72 4.28
N LYS A 121 -7.65 -6.99 4.68
CA LYS A 121 -6.75 -7.70 5.62
C LYS A 121 -5.27 -7.62 5.23
N TYR A 122 -4.99 -7.59 3.92
CA TYR A 122 -3.65 -7.54 3.35
C TYR A 122 -3.34 -6.20 2.68
N GLY A 123 -4.10 -5.14 2.97
CA GLY A 123 -3.80 -3.81 2.44
C GLY A 123 -4.12 -3.61 0.96
N ALA A 124 -4.98 -4.43 0.35
CA ALA A 124 -5.31 -4.36 -1.07
C ALA A 124 -6.26 -3.21 -1.43
N GLY A 125 -6.28 -2.83 -2.71
CA GLY A 125 -7.28 -1.92 -3.26
C GLY A 125 -6.93 -0.43 -3.18
N TYR A 126 -5.66 -0.10 -2.95
CA TYR A 126 -5.20 1.30 -2.92
C TYR A 126 -5.52 2.05 -4.22
N CYS A 127 -5.84 3.32 -4.06
CA CYS A 127 -6.03 4.31 -5.10
C CYS A 127 -5.81 5.69 -4.48
N ASP A 128 -5.47 6.68 -5.29
CA ASP A 128 -5.43 8.09 -4.88
C ASP A 128 -5.66 8.99 -6.12
N ALA A 129 -5.51 10.31 -5.97
CA ALA A 129 -5.76 11.26 -7.07
C ALA A 129 -4.64 11.25 -8.14
N GLN A 130 -3.50 10.64 -7.86
CA GLN A 130 -2.35 10.54 -8.78
C GLN A 130 -2.50 9.37 -9.75
N CYS A 131 -3.50 8.51 -9.56
CA CYS A 131 -3.69 7.31 -10.38
C CYS A 131 -2.42 6.41 -10.44
N PRO A 132 -1.81 6.04 -9.30
CA PRO A 132 -0.52 5.37 -9.20
C PRO A 132 -0.48 4.09 -10.03
N ARG A 133 0.58 3.99 -10.85
CA ARG A 133 0.84 2.84 -11.73
C ARG A 133 1.86 1.85 -11.16
N ASP A 134 2.46 2.18 -10.03
CA ASP A 134 3.44 1.34 -9.32
C ASP A 134 2.78 0.25 -8.47
N LEU A 135 1.46 0.32 -8.29
CA LEU A 135 0.70 -0.74 -7.62
C LEU A 135 0.84 -2.06 -8.38
N LYS A 136 1.29 -3.07 -7.65
CA LYS A 136 1.59 -4.41 -8.16
C LYS A 136 0.32 -5.20 -8.49
N PHE A 137 -0.79 -4.89 -7.79
CA PHE A 137 -2.09 -5.48 -8.06
C PHE A 137 -3.16 -4.39 -8.12
N ILE A 138 -3.96 -4.39 -9.19
CA ILE A 138 -5.06 -3.45 -9.41
C ILE A 138 -6.25 -4.27 -9.91
N ASN A 139 -7.46 -4.00 -9.39
CA ASN A 139 -8.69 -4.69 -9.77
C ASN A 139 -8.63 -6.23 -9.67
N GLY A 140 -7.86 -6.76 -8.72
CA GLY A 140 -7.67 -8.19 -8.54
C GLY A 140 -6.79 -8.87 -9.59
N GLU A 141 -6.08 -8.11 -10.43
CA GLU A 141 -5.12 -8.61 -11.40
C GLU A 141 -3.71 -8.13 -11.05
N GLY A 142 -2.67 -8.87 -11.45
CA GLY A 142 -1.30 -8.36 -11.40
C GLY A 142 -1.13 -7.23 -12.41
N ASN A 143 -0.24 -6.28 -12.15
CA ASN A 143 0.04 -5.16 -13.06
C ASN A 143 1.35 -5.42 -13.84
N VAL A 144 1.47 -6.58 -14.48
CA VAL A 144 2.72 -7.06 -15.10
C VAL A 144 2.87 -6.61 -16.55
N GLU A 145 1.76 -6.45 -17.27
CA GLU A 145 1.78 -6.02 -18.67
C GLU A 145 2.32 -4.59 -18.78
N GLY A 146 3.35 -4.40 -19.62
CA GLY A 146 4.01 -3.10 -19.79
C GLY A 146 4.85 -2.66 -18.58
N TRP A 147 5.17 -3.56 -17.65
CA TRP A 147 5.97 -3.23 -16.48
C TRP A 147 7.34 -2.66 -16.86
N THR A 148 7.62 -1.45 -16.39
CA THR A 148 8.89 -0.73 -16.58
C THR A 148 9.53 -0.47 -15.22
N GLN A 149 10.77 -0.92 -15.04
CA GLN A 149 11.53 -0.71 -13.81
C GLN A 149 11.78 0.77 -13.56
N SER A 150 11.73 1.19 -12.30
CA SER A 150 12.20 2.52 -11.93
C SER A 150 13.71 2.64 -12.14
N SER A 151 14.15 3.82 -12.60
CA SER A 151 15.58 4.13 -12.78
C SER A 151 16.26 4.57 -11.49
N ASN A 152 15.49 4.89 -10.44
CA ASN A 152 16.01 5.45 -9.18
C ASN A 152 15.44 4.77 -7.92
N ASP A 153 14.57 3.77 -8.07
CA ASP A 153 14.08 2.94 -6.97
C ASP A 153 14.20 1.45 -7.34
N GLN A 154 15.07 0.75 -6.62
CA GLN A 154 15.34 -0.68 -6.84
C GLN A 154 14.17 -1.60 -6.48
N ASN A 155 13.13 -1.10 -5.80
CA ASN A 155 11.98 -1.88 -5.33
C ASN A 155 10.66 -1.55 -6.07
N ALA A 156 10.73 -0.65 -7.05
CA ALA A 156 9.57 -0.10 -7.72
C ALA A 156 9.72 -0.08 -9.25
N GLY A 157 8.58 0.09 -9.90
CA GLY A 157 8.41 0.23 -11.33
C GLY A 157 6.97 0.64 -11.60
N VAL A 158 6.56 0.70 -12.86
CA VAL A 158 5.21 1.08 -13.25
C VAL A 158 4.65 0.10 -14.27
N GLY A 159 3.43 -0.39 -14.04
CA GLY A 159 2.71 -1.28 -14.95
C GLY A 159 1.78 -0.54 -15.91
N GLY A 160 1.07 -1.28 -16.77
CA GLY A 160 0.14 -0.73 -17.75
C GLY A 160 -1.10 -0.04 -17.17
N HIS A 161 -1.45 -0.32 -15.92
CA HIS A 161 -2.64 0.23 -15.25
C HIS A 161 -2.27 1.15 -14.08
N GLY A 162 -3.18 2.10 -13.79
CA GLY A 162 -3.17 2.93 -12.59
C GLY A 162 -4.49 2.83 -11.84
N SER A 163 -4.50 3.19 -10.55
CA SER A 163 -5.68 3.08 -9.68
C SER A 163 -6.09 4.45 -9.14
N CYS A 164 -7.21 4.99 -9.62
CA CYS A 164 -7.64 6.36 -9.33
C CYS A 164 -8.82 6.40 -8.35
N CYS A 165 -8.80 7.34 -7.40
CA CYS A 165 -9.99 7.72 -6.63
C CYS A 165 -9.82 9.13 -6.02
N SER A 166 -10.88 9.66 -5.42
CA SER A 166 -10.80 10.94 -4.71
C SER A 166 -9.89 10.83 -3.49
N GLU A 167 -9.11 11.88 -3.26
CA GLU A 167 -8.14 12.02 -2.18
C GLU A 167 -8.40 13.32 -1.41
N MET A 168 -8.22 13.27 -0.10
CA MET A 168 -8.25 14.42 0.80
C MET A 168 -7.03 14.35 1.70
N ASP A 169 -6.02 15.15 1.36
CA ASP A 169 -4.79 15.29 2.12
C ASP A 169 -5.02 16.18 3.34
N ILE A 170 -5.22 15.54 4.51
CA ILE A 170 -5.38 16.27 5.77
C ILE A 170 -4.03 16.81 6.22
N TRP A 171 -2.97 16.02 6.03
CA TRP A 171 -1.63 16.35 6.47
C TRP A 171 -0.58 15.70 5.58
N GLU A 172 0.28 16.53 5.01
CA GLU A 172 1.56 16.17 4.40
C GLU A 172 2.60 17.18 4.88
N ALA A 173 3.65 16.72 5.56
CA ALA A 173 4.67 17.58 6.15
C ALA A 173 6.01 16.89 6.33
#